data_AF-F4HDL7-F1
#
_entry.id   AF-F4HDL7-F1
#
_cell.length_a   1.000
_cell.length_b   1.000
_cell.length_c   1.000
_cell.angle_alpha   90.00
_cell.angle_beta   90.00
_cell.angle_gamma   90.00
#
_symmetry.space_group_name_H-M   'P 1'
#
loop_
_entity.id
_entity.type
_entity.pdbx_description
1 polymer ?
#
loop_
_entity_poly.entity_id
_entity_poly.type
_entity_poly.pdbx_seq_one_letter_code
_entity_poly.pdbx_strand_id
1 'polypeptide(L)'
;MSKKTKKELFLELAKPDEQGVSRWVSVDEFNGKYSELQLGNGFSWGRRSSSLAREYIIETDKTITSGNGVDAIRLNGFNKEASFNQAINVKIKNYYKDQCCVMLGVKGFSENTRIEIDHKDGRKNDLRVSDINSQHIDDFQPLCKAANDVKRQICKRCKETNIRWSAKNIKGNPFDFYEGDEHYTEELGCKGCYQYDPVQYRKIMIRKVSELAAGQAIDSVFKTLYPDD
;
A
#
# COMPACT_ATOMS: atom_id res chain seq x y z
N MET A 1 9.66 -22.12 -28.52
CA MET A 1 9.41 -20.66 -28.64
C MET A 1 8.89 -20.16 -27.30
N SER A 2 9.43 -19.07 -26.77
CA SER A 2 8.91 -18.47 -25.53
C SER A 2 7.48 -17.98 -25.76
N LYS A 3 6.59 -18.22 -24.79
CA LYS A 3 5.21 -17.76 -24.82
C LYS A 3 5.17 -16.24 -24.66
N LYS A 4 4.50 -15.52 -25.58
CA LYS A 4 4.36 -14.06 -25.49
C LYS A 4 3.64 -13.67 -24.20
N THR A 5 4.10 -12.61 -23.57
CA THR A 5 3.45 -11.97 -22.42
C THR A 5 2.17 -11.25 -22.85
N LYS A 6 1.26 -11.00 -21.90
CA LYS A 6 0.03 -10.21 -22.18
C LYS A 6 0.34 -8.81 -22.71
N LYS A 7 1.42 -8.19 -22.25
CA LYS A 7 1.90 -6.90 -22.77
C LYS A 7 2.21 -7.01 -24.27
N GLU A 8 3.03 -7.98 -24.67
CA GLU A 8 3.41 -8.18 -26.07
C GLU A 8 2.22 -8.51 -26.95
N LEU A 9 1.31 -9.37 -26.47
CA LEU A 9 0.07 -9.70 -27.18
C LEU A 9 -0.81 -8.47 -27.39
N PHE A 10 -0.95 -7.61 -26.37
CA PHE A 10 -1.74 -6.40 -26.50
C PHE A 10 -1.09 -5.39 -27.44
N LEU A 11 0.22 -5.19 -27.38
CA LEU A 11 0.93 -4.30 -28.31
C LEU A 11 0.80 -4.77 -29.76
N GLU A 12 0.86 -6.08 -30.01
CA GLU A 12 0.63 -6.66 -31.33
C GLU A 12 -0.79 -6.38 -31.86
N LEU A 13 -1.80 -6.42 -30.97
CA LEU A 13 -3.20 -6.18 -31.32
C LEU A 13 -3.54 -4.69 -31.48
N ALA A 14 -3.05 -3.87 -30.57
CA ALA A 14 -3.36 -2.45 -30.46
C ALA A 14 -2.57 -1.59 -31.44
N LYS A 15 -1.38 -2.04 -31.86
CA LYS A 15 -0.50 -1.39 -32.84
C LYS A 15 -0.30 0.12 -32.54
N PRO A 16 0.30 0.48 -31.40
CA PRO A 16 0.55 1.87 -31.09
C PRO A 16 1.50 2.52 -32.11
N ASP A 17 1.32 3.81 -32.34
CA ASP A 17 2.17 4.65 -33.18
C ASP A 17 3.50 5.02 -32.50
N GLU A 18 4.30 5.85 -33.17
CA GLU A 18 5.59 6.34 -32.67
C GLU A 18 5.46 7.19 -31.40
N GLN A 19 4.28 7.76 -31.14
CA GLN A 19 3.98 8.52 -29.93
C GLN A 19 3.49 7.61 -28.80
N GLY A 20 3.30 6.31 -29.06
CA GLY A 20 2.79 5.33 -28.11
C GLY A 20 1.26 5.34 -28.00
N VAL A 21 0.56 5.94 -28.96
CA VAL A 21 -0.90 6.02 -29.00
C VAL A 21 -1.45 4.86 -29.84
N SER A 22 -2.41 4.10 -29.31
CA SER A 22 -3.05 3.01 -30.03
C SER A 22 -4.48 3.35 -30.44
N ARG A 23 -5.08 2.51 -31.29
CA ARG A 23 -6.55 2.49 -31.42
C ARG A 23 -7.21 1.97 -30.14
N TRP A 24 -8.51 2.18 -30.02
CA TRP A 24 -9.33 1.41 -29.09
C TRP A 24 -9.39 -0.05 -29.52
N VAL A 25 -9.16 -0.95 -28.57
CA VAL A 25 -9.29 -2.40 -28.75
C VAL A 25 -10.44 -2.88 -27.89
N SER A 26 -11.48 -3.43 -28.52
CA SER A 26 -12.63 -3.99 -27.80
C SER A 26 -12.24 -5.27 -27.10
N VAL A 27 -12.82 -5.54 -25.93
CA VAL A 27 -12.66 -6.83 -25.24
C VAL A 27 -13.13 -8.02 -26.05
N ASP A 28 -14.04 -7.81 -27.01
CA ASP A 28 -14.51 -8.86 -27.93
C ASP A 28 -13.40 -9.33 -28.89
N GLU A 29 -12.38 -8.50 -29.11
CA GLU A 29 -11.19 -8.86 -29.89
C GLU A 29 -10.24 -9.80 -29.14
N PHE A 30 -10.46 -10.02 -27.82
CA PHE A 30 -9.67 -10.95 -27.00
C PHE A 30 -10.11 -12.40 -27.23
N ASN A 31 -10.01 -12.84 -28.48
CA ASN A 31 -10.37 -14.17 -28.93
C ASN A 31 -9.17 -14.83 -29.67
N GLY A 32 -9.27 -16.13 -29.95
CA GLY A 32 -8.24 -16.89 -30.64
C GLY A 32 -6.85 -16.73 -29.99
N LYS A 33 -5.88 -16.24 -30.76
CA LYS A 33 -4.50 -16.02 -30.29
C LYS A 33 -4.38 -14.95 -29.18
N TYR A 34 -5.40 -14.11 -28.99
CA TYR A 34 -5.44 -13.06 -27.98
C TYR A 34 -6.33 -13.42 -26.77
N SER A 35 -6.84 -14.65 -26.71
CA SER A 35 -7.69 -15.12 -25.59
C SER A 35 -7.07 -14.91 -24.21
N GLU A 36 -5.74 -14.89 -24.09
CA GLU A 36 -5.06 -14.62 -22.82
C GLU A 36 -5.25 -13.18 -22.30
N LEU A 37 -5.65 -12.25 -23.16
CA LEU A 37 -5.95 -10.87 -22.81
C LEU A 37 -7.30 -10.72 -22.11
N GLN A 38 -8.17 -11.75 -22.15
CA GLN A 38 -9.48 -11.73 -21.52
C GLN A 38 -9.42 -11.23 -20.07
N LEU A 39 -10.38 -10.35 -19.77
CA LEU A 39 -10.49 -9.71 -18.48
C LEU A 39 -11.24 -10.67 -17.56
N GLY A 40 -10.52 -11.31 -16.64
CA GLY A 40 -11.13 -12.12 -15.58
C GLY A 40 -11.75 -11.22 -14.50
N ASN A 41 -11.44 -11.50 -13.22
CA ASN A 41 -11.81 -10.60 -12.12
C ASN A 41 -10.98 -9.30 -12.16
N GLY A 42 -11.37 -8.41 -13.07
CA GLY A 42 -10.76 -7.13 -13.36
C GLY A 42 -9.58 -7.19 -14.34
N PHE A 43 -9.16 -6.00 -14.76
CA PHE A 43 -8.09 -5.76 -15.72
C PHE A 43 -6.70 -5.90 -15.09
N SER A 44 -6.30 -7.12 -14.72
CA SER A 44 -5.11 -7.39 -13.89
C SER A 44 -3.79 -6.94 -14.53
N TRP A 45 -3.65 -7.09 -15.84
CA TRP A 45 -2.46 -6.74 -16.61
C TRP A 45 -2.40 -5.29 -17.10
N GLY A 46 -3.43 -4.48 -16.82
CA GLY A 46 -3.43 -3.03 -17.03
C GLY A 46 -3.50 -2.21 -15.75
N ARG A 47 -3.31 -2.84 -14.58
CA ARG A 47 -3.19 -2.11 -13.30
C ARG A 47 -1.98 -1.17 -13.34
N ARG A 48 -1.98 -0.10 -12.55
CA ARG A 48 -0.88 0.90 -12.48
C ARG A 48 0.51 0.29 -12.25
N SER A 49 0.60 -0.86 -11.56
CA SER A 49 1.85 -1.57 -11.31
C SER A 49 2.23 -2.60 -12.38
N SER A 50 1.43 -2.76 -13.44
CA SER A 50 1.69 -3.71 -14.53
C SER A 50 2.85 -3.24 -15.40
N SER A 51 3.48 -4.17 -16.12
CA SER A 51 4.54 -3.84 -17.08
C SER A 51 4.04 -2.92 -18.20
N LEU A 52 2.78 -3.08 -18.63
CA LEU A 52 2.19 -2.22 -19.64
C LEU A 52 2.00 -0.78 -19.13
N ALA A 53 1.44 -0.61 -17.93
CA ALA A 53 1.16 0.72 -17.36
C ALA A 53 2.43 1.49 -16.94
N ARG A 54 3.57 0.80 -16.78
CA ARG A 54 4.88 1.44 -16.55
C ARG A 54 5.43 2.13 -17.79
N GLU A 55 5.05 1.67 -18.98
CA GLU A 55 5.57 2.20 -20.25
C GLU A 55 4.53 3.06 -20.99
N TYR A 56 3.25 2.80 -20.79
CA TYR A 56 2.17 3.48 -21.49
C TYR A 56 1.09 4.01 -20.54
N ILE A 57 0.49 5.13 -20.93
CA ILE A 57 -0.73 5.64 -20.31
C ILE A 57 -1.88 4.79 -20.82
N ILE A 58 -2.58 4.09 -19.93
CA ILE A 58 -3.68 3.20 -20.29
C ILE A 58 -5.02 3.86 -19.99
N GLU A 59 -5.89 3.90 -20.99
CA GLU A 59 -7.28 4.33 -20.87
C GLU A 59 -8.22 3.14 -21.03
N THR A 60 -9.33 3.16 -20.27
CA THR A 60 -10.37 2.15 -20.35
C THR A 60 -11.71 2.82 -20.63
N ASP A 61 -12.41 2.32 -21.64
CA ASP A 61 -13.83 2.61 -21.84
C ASP A 61 -14.66 1.64 -21.00
N LYS A 62 -15.71 2.17 -20.36
CA LYS A 62 -16.66 1.45 -19.48
C LYS A 62 -18.10 1.88 -19.74
N THR A 63 -18.35 2.51 -20.87
CA THR A 63 -19.63 3.19 -21.15
C THR A 63 -20.69 2.26 -21.75
N ILE A 64 -20.30 1.05 -22.21
CA ILE A 64 -21.19 0.11 -22.90
C ILE A 64 -21.79 -0.88 -21.91
N THR A 65 -20.95 -1.57 -21.12
CA THR A 65 -21.43 -2.56 -20.15
C THR A 65 -21.83 -1.89 -18.84
N SER A 66 -23.03 -2.20 -18.34
CA SER A 66 -23.48 -1.69 -17.04
C SER A 66 -22.58 -2.16 -15.90
N GLY A 67 -22.18 -1.22 -15.03
CA GLY A 67 -21.31 -1.48 -13.88
C GLY A 67 -19.86 -1.04 -14.11
N ASN A 68 -18.90 -1.83 -13.59
CA ASN A 68 -17.46 -1.49 -13.60
C ASN A 68 -16.65 -2.28 -14.65
N GLY A 69 -17.35 -2.94 -15.57
CA GLY A 69 -16.74 -3.68 -16.68
C GLY A 69 -15.90 -2.76 -17.56
N VAL A 70 -14.87 -3.31 -18.18
CA VAL A 70 -14.08 -2.60 -19.19
C VAL A 70 -14.51 -3.13 -20.54
N ASP A 71 -14.92 -2.22 -21.44
CA ASP A 71 -15.43 -2.53 -22.77
C ASP A 71 -14.33 -2.43 -23.83
N ALA A 72 -13.45 -1.44 -23.69
CA ALA A 72 -12.32 -1.24 -24.58
C ALA A 72 -11.12 -0.66 -23.85
N ILE A 73 -9.93 -0.90 -24.41
CA ILE A 73 -8.66 -0.44 -23.87
C ILE A 73 -7.87 0.29 -24.96
N ARG A 74 -7.21 1.38 -24.60
CA ARG A 74 -6.31 2.13 -25.49
C ARG A 74 -5.04 2.56 -24.75
N LEU A 75 -3.93 2.67 -25.49
CA LEU A 75 -2.72 3.35 -25.06
C LEU A 75 -2.77 4.81 -25.52
N ASN A 76 -2.51 5.76 -24.62
CA ASN A 76 -2.55 7.20 -24.91
C ASN A 76 -1.17 7.83 -24.67
N GLY A 77 -0.15 7.23 -25.29
CA GLY A 77 1.23 7.70 -25.22
C GLY A 77 2.07 7.04 -24.12
N PHE A 78 3.34 7.42 -24.07
CA PHE A 78 4.30 6.86 -23.11
C PHE A 78 4.12 7.41 -21.70
N ASN A 79 4.20 6.53 -20.71
CA ASN A 79 4.24 6.93 -19.31
C ASN A 79 5.65 7.43 -18.95
N LYS A 80 5.74 8.70 -18.53
CA LYS A 80 7.00 9.35 -18.12
C LYS A 80 7.18 9.38 -16.60
N GLU A 81 6.20 8.92 -15.83
CA GLU A 81 6.28 8.91 -14.37
C GLU A 81 7.21 7.79 -13.87
N ALA A 82 8.11 8.13 -12.96
CA ALA A 82 8.92 7.14 -12.26
C ALA A 82 8.00 6.24 -11.41
N SER A 83 7.95 4.95 -11.74
CA SER A 83 7.15 3.99 -10.98
C SER A 83 7.92 3.48 -9.77
N PHE A 84 7.35 3.59 -8.56
CA PHE A 84 7.92 2.94 -7.37
C PHE A 84 7.98 1.42 -7.58
N ASN A 85 9.17 0.86 -7.41
CA ASN A 85 9.39 -0.57 -7.50
C ASN A 85 8.93 -1.26 -6.20
N GLN A 86 7.88 -2.06 -6.34
CA GLN A 86 7.25 -2.79 -5.23
C GLN A 86 7.99 -4.07 -4.84
N ALA A 87 9.08 -4.41 -5.54
CA ALA A 87 9.79 -5.66 -5.31
C ALA A 87 10.48 -5.63 -3.95
N ILE A 88 10.26 -6.69 -3.16
CA ILE A 88 10.89 -6.85 -1.84
C ILE A 88 12.03 -7.86 -1.97
N ASN A 89 13.19 -7.51 -1.41
CA ASN A 89 14.37 -8.36 -1.35
C ASN A 89 14.04 -9.73 -0.73
N VAL A 90 14.56 -10.80 -1.34
CA VAL A 90 14.29 -12.19 -0.92
C VAL A 90 14.74 -12.45 0.51
N LYS A 91 15.83 -11.82 0.99
CA LYS A 91 16.29 -11.97 2.38
C LYS A 91 15.28 -11.44 3.38
N ILE A 92 14.68 -10.28 3.08
CA ILE A 92 13.61 -9.68 3.91
C ILE A 92 12.37 -10.57 3.87
N LYS A 93 12.05 -11.12 2.70
CA LYS A 93 10.95 -12.09 2.57
C LYS A 93 11.14 -13.29 3.50
N ASN A 94 12.34 -13.85 3.49
CA ASN A 94 12.70 -15.01 4.31
C ASN A 94 12.75 -14.69 5.81
N TYR A 95 13.09 -13.46 6.20
CA TYR A 95 13.10 -13.04 7.59
C TYR A 95 11.68 -12.99 8.20
N TYR A 96 10.69 -12.51 7.43
CA TYR A 96 9.33 -12.28 7.94
C TYR A 96 8.34 -13.43 7.66
N LYS A 97 8.64 -14.37 6.74
CA LYS A 97 7.68 -15.39 6.28
C LYS A 97 7.03 -16.22 7.41
N ASP A 98 7.75 -16.45 8.51
CA ASP A 98 7.30 -17.30 9.63
C ASP A 98 6.79 -16.49 10.84
N GLN A 99 6.76 -15.15 10.72
CA GLN A 99 6.33 -14.26 11.78
C GLN A 99 4.81 -14.03 11.74
N CYS A 100 4.23 -13.71 12.90
CA CYS A 100 2.82 -13.36 12.99
C CYS A 100 2.53 -12.00 12.35
N CYS A 101 1.29 -11.81 11.90
CA CYS A 101 0.78 -10.51 11.53
C CYS A 101 0.94 -9.51 12.69
N VAL A 102 1.67 -8.41 12.49
CA VAL A 102 1.91 -7.43 13.58
C VAL A 102 0.65 -6.69 14.03
N MET A 103 -0.39 -6.68 13.19
CA MET A 103 -1.68 -6.07 13.54
C MET A 103 -2.61 -7.02 14.30
N LEU A 104 -2.66 -8.30 13.92
CA LEU A 104 -3.66 -9.25 14.41
C LEU A 104 -3.10 -10.42 15.24
N GLY A 105 -1.78 -10.60 15.30
CA GLY A 105 -1.14 -11.66 16.09
C GLY A 105 -1.26 -13.08 15.52
N VAL A 106 -1.87 -13.25 14.34
CA VAL A 106 -2.10 -14.58 13.73
C VAL A 106 -0.92 -15.04 12.87
N LYS A 107 -0.70 -16.36 12.82
CA LYS A 107 0.06 -17.04 11.76
C LYS A 107 -0.92 -17.52 10.70
N GLY A 108 -0.60 -17.41 9.41
CA GLY A 108 -1.56 -17.68 8.34
C GLY A 108 -2.02 -19.14 8.28
N PHE A 109 -3.34 -19.35 8.23
CA PHE A 109 -3.99 -20.67 8.17
C PHE A 109 -5.15 -20.71 7.15
N SER A 110 -5.51 -19.57 6.56
CA SER A 110 -6.51 -19.45 5.50
C SER A 110 -6.04 -18.41 4.48
N GLU A 111 -6.74 -18.29 3.33
CA GLU A 111 -6.42 -17.29 2.32
C GLU A 111 -6.40 -15.86 2.89
N ASN A 112 -7.33 -15.54 3.79
CA ASN A 112 -7.42 -14.20 4.40
C ASN A 112 -6.40 -13.97 5.52
N THR A 113 -5.91 -15.05 6.14
CA THR A 113 -4.91 -14.95 7.22
C THR A 113 -3.49 -15.21 6.74
N ARG A 114 -3.28 -15.62 5.48
CA ARG A 114 -1.95 -15.78 4.86
C ARG A 114 -1.10 -14.55 5.10
N ILE A 115 0.14 -14.75 5.55
CA ILE A 115 1.09 -13.67 5.79
C ILE A 115 1.63 -13.16 4.46
N GLU A 116 1.53 -11.85 4.29
CA GLU A 116 2.10 -11.06 3.22
C GLU A 116 3.07 -10.06 3.84
N ILE A 117 4.13 -9.73 3.11
CA ILE A 117 5.12 -8.76 3.57
C ILE A 117 4.84 -7.46 2.85
N ASP A 118 4.53 -6.43 3.63
CA ASP A 118 4.13 -5.13 3.11
C ASP A 118 5.11 -4.05 3.54
N HIS A 119 5.16 -2.97 2.75
CA HIS A 119 5.97 -1.80 3.07
C HIS A 119 5.33 -1.03 4.22
N LYS A 120 6.11 -0.60 5.20
CA LYS A 120 5.62 0.29 6.26
C LYS A 120 5.11 1.61 5.69
N ASP A 121 5.88 2.22 4.78
CA ASP A 121 5.41 3.39 4.03
C ASP A 121 4.26 3.02 3.06
N GLY A 122 3.05 3.39 3.45
CA GLY A 122 1.85 3.17 2.65
C GLY A 122 1.72 4.09 1.44
N ARG A 123 2.41 5.23 1.41
CA ARG A 123 2.37 6.18 0.28
C ARG A 123 3.43 5.85 -0.78
N LYS A 124 4.50 5.16 -0.38
CA LYS A 124 5.57 4.63 -1.25
C LYS A 124 6.33 5.75 -1.94
N ASN A 125 6.74 6.71 -1.14
CA ASN A 125 7.46 7.89 -1.60
C ASN A 125 8.97 7.78 -1.33
N ASP A 126 9.40 6.88 -0.44
CA ASP A 126 10.83 6.66 -0.15
C ASP A 126 11.54 5.93 -1.31
N LEU A 127 12.21 6.70 -2.17
CA LEU A 127 12.94 6.17 -3.33
C LEU A 127 14.09 5.21 -2.95
N ARG A 128 14.65 5.32 -1.74
CA ARG A 128 15.64 4.34 -1.26
C ARG A 128 14.98 2.96 -1.14
N VAL A 129 13.78 2.86 -0.57
CA VAL A 129 13.08 1.57 -0.44
C VAL A 129 12.70 0.99 -1.80
N SER A 130 12.51 1.85 -2.82
CA SER A 130 12.27 1.41 -4.20
C SER A 130 13.50 0.71 -4.81
N ASP A 131 14.71 0.95 -4.32
CA ASP A 131 15.89 0.20 -4.74
C ASP A 131 16.09 -1.05 -3.86
N ILE A 132 16.04 -2.22 -4.51
CA ILE A 132 16.10 -3.53 -3.84
C ILE A 132 17.39 -3.76 -3.03
N ASN A 133 18.47 -3.03 -3.37
CA ASN A 133 19.77 -3.16 -2.72
C ASN A 133 19.90 -2.29 -1.47
N SER A 134 19.12 -1.22 -1.35
CA SER A 134 19.12 -0.31 -0.21
C SER A 134 17.95 -0.52 0.76
N GLN A 135 17.17 -1.58 0.54
CA GLN A 135 16.12 -2.03 1.45
C GLN A 135 16.69 -2.58 2.78
N HIS A 136 16.06 -2.17 3.88
CA HIS A 136 16.33 -2.68 5.23
C HIS A 136 15.11 -3.46 5.75
N ILE A 137 15.36 -4.38 6.70
CA ILE A 137 14.29 -5.19 7.31
C ILE A 137 13.20 -4.31 7.95
N ASP A 138 13.59 -3.19 8.53
CA ASP A 138 12.69 -2.28 9.23
C ASP A 138 11.79 -1.46 8.29
N ASP A 139 12.03 -1.48 6.98
CA ASP A 139 11.15 -0.84 5.98
C ASP A 139 9.85 -1.63 5.76
N PHE A 140 9.79 -2.86 6.27
CA PHE A 140 8.72 -3.83 6.00
C PHE A 140 8.09 -4.36 7.28
N GLN A 141 6.89 -4.92 7.13
CA GLN A 141 6.16 -5.58 8.21
C GLN A 141 5.37 -6.78 7.70
N PRO A 142 5.22 -7.86 8.50
CA PRO A 142 4.37 -8.99 8.17
C PRO A 142 2.92 -8.65 8.52
N LEU A 143 2.04 -8.71 7.52
CA LEU A 143 0.61 -8.50 7.68
C LEU A 143 -0.13 -9.69 7.08
N CYS A 144 -1.18 -10.17 7.74
CA CYS A 144 -2.08 -11.09 7.06
C CYS A 144 -2.81 -10.35 5.93
N LYS A 145 -3.20 -11.08 4.87
CA LYS A 145 -3.89 -10.51 3.70
C LYS A 145 -5.04 -9.57 4.07
N ALA A 146 -5.91 -9.94 5.00
CA ALA A 146 -7.03 -9.09 5.43
C ALA A 146 -6.56 -7.75 6.02
N ALA A 147 -5.55 -7.77 6.89
CA ALA A 147 -4.97 -6.56 7.48
C ALA A 147 -4.25 -5.70 6.42
N ASN A 148 -3.55 -6.33 5.48
CA ASN A 148 -2.89 -5.65 4.37
C ASN A 148 -3.91 -4.93 3.46
N ASP A 149 -5.02 -5.60 3.13
CA ASP A 149 -6.10 -5.02 2.33
C ASP A 149 -6.76 -3.82 3.02
N VAL A 150 -7.00 -3.90 4.34
CA VAL A 150 -7.52 -2.79 5.14
C VAL A 150 -6.52 -1.63 5.21
N LYS A 151 -5.24 -1.91 5.51
CA LYS A 151 -4.16 -0.91 5.50
C LYS A 151 -4.12 -0.16 4.17
N ARG A 152 -4.23 -0.87 3.05
CA ARG A 152 -4.26 -0.25 1.72
C ARG A 152 -5.39 0.77 1.57
N GLN A 153 -6.61 0.45 2.00
CA GLN A 153 -7.73 1.40 1.89
C GLN A 153 -7.54 2.60 2.82
N ILE A 154 -7.04 2.37 4.03
CA ILE A 154 -6.72 3.45 4.98
C ILE A 154 -5.67 4.40 4.38
N CYS A 155 -4.58 3.85 3.82
CA CYS A 155 -3.51 4.65 3.23
C CYS A 155 -3.97 5.42 1.98
N LYS A 156 -4.87 4.87 1.17
CA LYS A 156 -5.48 5.59 0.04
C LYS A 156 -6.26 6.81 0.52
N ARG A 157 -7.17 6.64 1.48
CA ARG A 157 -7.93 7.75 2.04
C ARG A 157 -7.00 8.82 2.62
N CYS A 158 -5.98 8.40 3.37
CA CYS A 158 -4.96 9.32 3.88
C CYS A 158 -4.27 10.10 2.76
N LYS A 159 -3.91 9.45 1.64
CA LYS A 159 -3.29 10.12 0.48
C LYS A 159 -4.23 11.11 -0.21
N GLU A 160 -5.52 10.79 -0.29
CA GLU A 160 -6.54 11.63 -0.90
C GLU A 160 -6.86 12.88 -0.06
N THR A 161 -6.91 12.73 1.27
CA THR A 161 -7.34 13.82 2.18
C THR A 161 -6.18 14.55 2.86
N ASN A 162 -4.97 13.98 2.82
CA ASN A 162 -3.86 14.38 3.69
C ASN A 162 -4.15 14.32 5.20
N ILE A 163 -5.19 13.59 5.60
CA ILE A 163 -5.52 13.32 7.01
C ILE A 163 -5.08 11.91 7.38
N ARG A 164 -4.21 11.80 8.38
CA ARG A 164 -3.65 10.56 8.90
C ARG A 164 -4.70 9.80 9.70
N TRP A 165 -4.63 8.48 9.63
CA TRP A 165 -5.59 7.62 10.31
C TRP A 165 -5.30 7.54 11.80
N SER A 166 -6.25 7.94 12.63
CA SER A 166 -6.14 7.86 14.08
C SER A 166 -6.12 6.41 14.57
N ALA A 167 -5.14 6.07 15.41
CA ALA A 167 -5.08 4.77 16.08
C ALA A 167 -6.23 4.54 17.07
N LYS A 168 -6.92 5.58 17.54
CA LYS A 168 -8.08 5.48 18.44
C LYS A 168 -9.32 4.85 17.78
N ASN A 169 -9.31 4.72 16.46
CA ASN A 169 -10.29 3.89 15.75
C ASN A 169 -10.27 2.42 16.23
N ILE A 170 -9.14 1.94 16.75
CA ILE A 170 -9.07 0.69 17.52
C ILE A 170 -9.35 1.04 18.99
N LYS A 171 -10.45 0.52 19.53
CA LYS A 171 -10.82 0.73 20.94
C LYS A 171 -9.69 0.28 21.87
N GLY A 172 -9.42 1.07 22.90
CA GLY A 172 -8.38 0.82 23.90
C GLY A 172 -7.03 1.46 23.58
N ASN A 173 -6.81 1.98 22.36
CA ASN A 173 -5.63 2.77 22.06
C ASN A 173 -5.71 4.16 22.72
N PRO A 174 -4.69 4.59 23.50
CA PRO A 174 -4.75 5.83 24.27
C PRO A 174 -4.48 7.10 23.44
N PHE A 175 -3.68 7.00 22.38
CA PHE A 175 -3.29 8.15 21.55
C PHE A 175 -3.48 7.87 20.06
N ASP A 176 -3.68 8.92 19.27
CA ASP A 176 -3.92 8.82 17.83
C ASP A 176 -2.64 8.43 17.07
N PHE A 177 -1.51 8.99 17.48
CA PHE A 177 -0.20 8.85 16.81
C PHE A 177 0.92 8.69 17.83
N TYR A 178 1.97 7.97 17.44
CA TYR A 178 3.20 7.92 18.24
C TYR A 178 4.14 9.09 17.94
N GLU A 179 4.00 9.72 16.77
CA GLU A 179 4.79 10.87 16.31
C GLU A 179 3.98 11.74 15.33
N GLY A 180 4.14 13.07 15.43
CA GLY A 180 3.36 14.06 14.70
C GLY A 180 1.87 14.08 15.08
N ASP A 181 1.06 14.66 14.18
CA ASP A 181 -0.37 14.91 14.39
C ASP A 181 -1.23 14.33 13.26
N GLU A 182 -2.46 14.81 13.09
CA GLU A 182 -3.40 14.33 12.10
C GLU A 182 -3.08 14.75 10.66
N HIS A 183 -2.25 15.77 10.45
CA HIS A 183 -1.94 16.26 9.13
C HIS A 183 -0.69 15.59 8.57
N TYR A 184 -0.78 15.12 7.34
CA TYR A 184 0.39 14.58 6.65
C TYR A 184 1.32 15.72 6.23
N THR A 185 2.61 15.56 6.52
CA THR A 185 3.69 16.37 5.95
C THR A 185 4.69 15.46 5.23
N GLU A 186 5.35 15.95 4.19
CA GLU A 186 6.36 15.16 3.47
C GLU A 186 7.59 14.87 4.33
N GLU A 187 7.97 15.80 5.21
CA GLU A 187 9.08 15.67 6.15
C GLU A 187 8.88 14.51 7.13
N LEU A 188 7.69 14.39 7.73
CA LEU A 188 7.37 13.30 8.65
C LEU A 188 6.99 12.01 7.90
N GLY A 189 6.32 12.15 6.76
CA GLY A 189 5.78 11.05 5.98
C GLY A 189 4.76 10.24 6.77
N CYS A 190 4.90 8.91 6.70
CA CYS A 190 4.01 7.97 7.39
C CYS A 190 4.41 7.74 8.86
N LYS A 191 5.62 8.14 9.29
CA LYS A 191 6.18 7.87 10.62
C LYS A 191 5.28 8.47 11.70
N GLY A 192 4.86 7.66 12.67
CA GLY A 192 3.93 8.06 13.73
C GLY A 192 2.54 7.44 13.62
N CYS A 193 2.17 6.95 12.43
CA CYS A 193 0.89 6.30 12.19
C CYS A 193 0.92 4.84 12.66
N TYR A 194 -0.15 4.36 13.28
CA TYR A 194 -0.28 2.94 13.65
C TYR A 194 -0.12 2.01 12.45
N GLN A 195 -0.65 2.40 11.28
CA GLN A 195 -0.54 1.60 10.05
C GLN A 195 0.91 1.51 9.52
N TYR A 196 1.75 2.49 9.84
CA TYR A 196 3.16 2.49 9.46
C TYR A 196 3.94 1.48 10.28
N ASP A 197 3.81 1.53 11.61
CA ASP A 197 4.47 0.58 12.50
C ASP A 197 3.63 0.30 13.77
N PRO A 198 2.80 -0.76 13.75
CA PRO A 198 2.00 -1.15 14.91
C PRO A 198 2.84 -1.54 16.13
N VAL A 199 4.05 -2.07 15.92
CA VAL A 199 4.92 -2.52 17.01
C VAL A 199 5.54 -1.31 17.69
N GLN A 200 6.08 -0.37 16.91
CA GLN A 200 6.65 0.86 17.43
C GLN A 200 5.60 1.73 18.12
N TYR A 201 4.38 1.78 17.57
CA TYR A 201 3.25 2.43 18.23
C TYR A 201 3.07 1.89 19.66
N ARG A 202 2.90 0.56 19.83
CA ARG A 202 2.71 -0.05 21.16
C ARG A 202 3.85 0.26 22.12
N LYS A 203 5.10 0.16 21.66
CA LYS A 203 6.29 0.48 22.47
C LYS A 203 6.27 1.93 22.97
N ILE A 204 5.95 2.89 22.10
CA ILE A 204 5.89 4.31 22.46
C ILE A 204 4.69 4.61 23.36
N MET A 205 3.53 3.97 23.14
CA MET A 205 2.36 4.19 23.99
C MET A 205 2.65 3.81 25.44
N ILE A 206 3.33 2.67 25.66
CA ILE A 206 3.72 2.24 27.01
C ILE A 206 4.58 3.32 27.69
N ARG A 207 5.56 3.89 26.98
CA ARG A 207 6.41 4.97 27.51
C ARG A 207 5.60 6.23 27.82
N LYS A 208 4.81 6.72 26.86
CA LYS A 208 3.98 7.93 27.04
C LYS A 208 3.00 7.81 28.20
N VAL A 209 2.32 6.66 28.32
CA VAL A 209 1.39 6.43 29.44
C VAL A 209 2.14 6.38 30.77
N SER A 210 3.31 5.73 30.81
CA SER A 210 4.13 5.66 32.03
C SER A 210 4.63 7.02 32.47
N GLU A 211 5.09 7.85 31.53
CA GLU A 211 5.52 9.23 31.78
C GLU A 211 4.36 10.10 32.32
N LEU A 212 3.18 9.98 31.72
CA LEU A 212 1.98 10.69 32.19
C LEU A 212 1.55 10.24 33.59
N ALA A 213 1.55 8.93 33.85
CA ALA A 213 1.20 8.40 35.17
C ALA A 213 2.20 8.87 36.24
N ALA A 214 3.50 8.87 35.93
CA ALA A 214 4.54 9.38 36.83
C ALA A 214 4.37 10.88 37.10
N GLY A 215 4.12 11.68 36.06
CA GLY A 215 3.84 13.11 36.22
C GLY A 215 2.64 13.38 37.11
N GLN A 216 1.51 12.71 36.87
CA GLN A 216 0.31 12.84 37.69
C GLN A 216 0.54 12.43 39.15
N ALA A 217 1.33 11.39 39.39
CA ALA A 217 1.69 10.99 40.75
C ALA A 217 2.51 12.06 41.47
N ILE A 218 3.48 12.67 40.78
CA ILE A 218 4.29 13.78 41.31
C ILE A 218 3.40 14.98 41.63
N ASP A 219 2.55 15.40 40.69
CA ASP A 219 1.63 16.53 40.87
C ASP A 219 0.69 16.29 42.06
N SER A 220 0.19 15.07 42.22
CA SER A 220 -0.67 14.69 43.34
C SER A 220 0.05 14.79 44.68
N VAL A 221 1.32 14.36 44.75
CA VAL A 221 2.12 14.48 45.97
C VAL A 221 2.40 15.95 46.27
N PHE A 222 2.77 16.75 45.26
CA PHE A 222 3.06 18.17 45.43
C PHE A 222 1.84 18.92 45.98
N LYS A 223 0.67 18.72 45.37
CA LYS A 223 -0.60 19.30 45.83
C LYS A 223 -0.99 18.89 47.25
N THR A 224 -0.58 17.69 47.69
CA THR A 224 -0.86 17.20 49.04
C THR A 224 0.07 17.83 50.08
N LEU A 225 1.35 18.01 49.74
CA LEU A 225 2.37 18.55 50.65
C LEU A 225 2.39 20.08 50.70
N TYR A 226 2.03 20.72 49.59
CA TYR A 226 2.04 22.18 49.40
C TYR A 226 0.67 22.63 48.87
N PRO A 227 -0.38 22.60 49.69
CA PRO A 227 -1.75 22.91 49.26
C PRO A 227 -2.00 24.40 49.01
N ASP A 228 -1.13 25.27 49.55
CA ASP A 228 -1.26 26.73 49.50
C ASP A 228 -0.39 27.39 48.39
N ASP A 229 0.42 26.59 47.69
CA ASP A 229 1.14 26.97 46.45
C ASP A 229 0.33 26.55 45.21
#